data_AF-A0A8S0GZL0-F1
#
_entry.id   AF-A0A8S0GZL0-F1
#
_cell.length_a   1.000
_cell.length_b   1.000
_cell.length_c   1.000
_cell.angle_alpha   90.00
_cell.angle_beta   90.00
_cell.angle_gamma   90.00
#
_symmetry.space_group_name_H-M   'P 1'
#
loop_
_entity.id
_entity.type
_entity.pdbx_description
1 polymer ?
#
loop_
_entity_poly.entity_id
_entity_poly.type
_entity_poly.pdbx_seq_one_letter_code
_entity_poly.pdbx_strand_id
1 'polypeptide(L)'
;MQSALEQLAQALEHNPQAALEQCSVLPPQEREQLLEGCNASTADYPRGQTLHGLFEARAAQAPDAVALVQGPLRLSYRQLNQQANQLARQLLELGVHPDDRVALCLQRGPHLLRGMLAVLKAGAAYVPIDPSLPAERIAYLLQDSAPLAVLVQSATRELPGSLAVVSIDLDGVAWQEAELGNPLLPHLTPAHLAYVIYTSGSTGLPKGVMVEHQSLENLVHWHCASFDLGPGRHSSSVAGLGFDAMAWEVWPTLCSGATLHLPPAEVGSQDIEALLHWWRAQPLDVSFLPTPVAEYAFSQGLGHPTLDTLLIGGDRLRQFAADPGFAVINNYGPTEASVVASSGRIEAGSALHIGRPVANARLYLLDELQRPVPQGVSGELYVAGAGVAGVTSTARK
;
A
#
# COMPACT_ATOMS: atom_id res chain seq x y z
N MET A 1 -31.03 5.32 21.29
CA MET A 1 -32.32 4.63 21.60
C MET A 1 -33.49 5.61 21.65
N GLN A 2 -33.43 6.69 22.44
CA GLN A 2 -34.50 7.69 22.51
C GLN A 2 -34.86 8.28 21.14
N SER A 3 -33.88 8.79 20.38
CA SER A 3 -34.13 9.37 19.04
C SER A 3 -34.76 8.38 18.05
N ALA A 4 -34.38 7.10 18.11
CA ALA A 4 -34.99 6.07 17.27
C ALA A 4 -36.46 5.84 17.63
N LEU A 5 -36.81 5.85 18.91
CA LEU A 5 -38.21 5.73 19.37
C LEU A 5 -39.04 6.96 18.97
N GLU A 6 -38.46 8.17 19.07
CA GLU A 6 -39.11 9.41 18.63
C GLU A 6 -39.37 9.41 17.12
N GLN A 7 -38.41 8.98 16.31
CA GLN A 7 -38.57 8.87 14.86
C GLN A 7 -39.60 7.80 14.46
N LEU A 8 -39.62 6.65 15.14
CA LEU A 8 -40.64 5.62 14.92
C LEU A 8 -42.04 6.09 15.29
N ALA A 9 -42.18 6.80 16.43
CA ALA A 9 -43.46 7.38 16.84
C ALA A 9 -43.95 8.42 15.81
N GLN A 10 -43.07 9.31 15.34
CA GLN A 10 -43.40 10.27 14.28
C GLN A 10 -43.81 9.57 12.98
N ALA A 11 -43.11 8.52 12.57
CA ALA A 11 -43.46 7.77 11.36
C ALA A 11 -44.84 7.09 11.48
N LEU A 12 -45.16 6.52 12.63
CA LEU A 12 -46.48 5.93 12.90
C LEU A 12 -47.60 6.97 12.92
N GLU A 13 -47.35 8.18 13.45
CA GLU A 13 -48.34 9.26 13.48
C GLU A 13 -48.64 9.83 12.09
N HIS A 14 -47.62 10.00 11.25
CA HIS A 14 -47.76 10.69 9.97
C HIS A 14 -48.02 9.73 8.80
N ASN A 15 -47.56 8.48 8.88
CA ASN A 15 -47.73 7.48 7.83
C ASN A 15 -47.84 6.05 8.39
N PRO A 16 -48.95 5.71 9.07
CA PRO A 16 -49.12 4.42 9.76
C PRO A 16 -49.14 3.20 8.83
N GLN A 17 -49.31 3.41 7.52
CA GLN A 17 -49.32 2.35 6.49
C GLN A 17 -47.93 2.14 5.87
N ALA A 18 -46.93 2.97 6.21
CA ALA A 18 -45.58 2.80 5.71
C ALA A 18 -45.01 1.44 6.16
N ALA A 19 -44.34 0.75 5.25
CA ALA A 19 -43.58 -0.43 5.62
C ALA A 19 -42.52 -0.04 6.65
N LEU A 20 -42.33 -0.85 7.69
CA LEU A 20 -41.36 -0.58 8.76
C LEU A 20 -39.94 -0.32 8.22
N GLU A 21 -39.59 -0.99 7.12
CA GLU A 21 -38.33 -0.85 6.38
C GLU A 21 -38.14 0.55 5.75
N GLN A 22 -39.20 1.32 5.56
CA GLN A 22 -39.16 2.68 5.00
C GLN A 22 -39.08 3.76 6.08
N CYS A 23 -39.23 3.39 7.36
CA CYS A 23 -39.10 4.31 8.48
C CYS A 23 -37.62 4.61 8.76
N SER A 24 -37.19 5.86 8.54
CA SER A 24 -35.86 6.31 8.95
C SER A 24 -35.84 6.53 10.46
N VAL A 25 -35.02 5.77 11.18
CA VAL A 25 -34.77 5.96 12.62
C VAL A 25 -33.72 7.03 12.91
N LEU A 26 -33.06 7.53 11.86
CA LEU A 26 -31.97 8.51 11.93
C LEU A 26 -32.52 9.93 11.77
N PRO A 27 -32.30 10.81 12.76
CA PRO A 27 -32.58 12.24 12.61
C PRO A 27 -31.81 12.83 11.42
N PRO A 28 -32.37 13.80 10.69
CA PRO A 28 -31.71 14.40 9.53
C PRO A 28 -30.31 14.96 9.81
N GLN A 29 -30.09 15.58 10.97
CA GLN A 29 -28.78 16.13 11.37
C GLN A 29 -27.74 15.05 11.61
N GLU A 30 -28.11 13.95 12.28
CA GLU A 30 -27.21 12.82 12.50
C GLU A 30 -26.86 12.14 11.17
N ARG A 31 -27.85 12.00 10.28
CA ARG A 31 -27.63 11.49 8.92
C ARG A 31 -26.63 12.36 8.14
N GLU A 32 -26.77 13.69 8.16
CA GLU A 32 -25.83 14.61 7.51
C GLU A 32 -24.42 14.50 8.11
N GLN A 33 -24.32 14.43 9.44
CA GLN A 33 -23.04 14.25 10.13
C GLN A 33 -22.37 12.93 9.75
N LEU A 34 -23.11 11.82 9.65
CA LEU A 34 -22.55 10.51 9.27
C LEU A 34 -22.14 10.44 7.80
N LEU A 35 -22.92 11.04 6.90
CA LEU A 35 -22.68 10.97 5.47
C LEU A 35 -21.61 11.96 5.00
N GLU A 36 -21.63 13.19 5.50
CA GLU A 36 -20.75 14.27 5.06
C GLU A 36 -19.77 14.70 6.16
N GLY A 37 -20.23 14.96 7.39
CA GLY A 37 -19.37 15.49 8.46
C GLY A 37 -18.20 14.59 8.83
N CYS A 38 -18.46 13.29 9.03
CA CYS A 38 -17.44 12.27 9.30
C CYS A 38 -16.57 11.95 8.08
N ASN A 39 -17.01 12.34 6.88
CA ASN A 39 -16.39 12.08 5.59
C ASN A 39 -15.82 13.35 4.93
N ALA A 40 -15.65 14.43 5.69
CA ALA A 40 -15.03 15.67 5.24
C ALA A 40 -13.50 15.51 5.11
N SER A 41 -13.09 14.66 4.17
CA SER A 41 -11.70 14.24 3.92
C SER A 41 -11.16 14.72 2.57
N THR A 42 -11.96 15.48 1.81
CA THR A 42 -11.53 16.04 0.52
C THR A 42 -10.25 16.84 0.71
N ALA A 43 -9.21 16.49 -0.07
CA ALA A 43 -7.94 17.19 -0.04
C ALA A 43 -7.44 17.42 -1.46
N ASP A 44 -6.97 18.64 -1.69
CA ASP A 44 -6.31 19.02 -2.93
C ASP A 44 -4.83 18.63 -2.89
N TYR A 45 -4.34 18.17 -4.03
CA TYR A 45 -2.92 17.89 -4.28
C TYR A 45 -2.67 17.97 -5.78
N PRO A 46 -1.41 18.15 -6.24
CA PRO A 46 -1.09 18.10 -7.66
C PRO A 46 -1.42 16.71 -8.23
N ARG A 47 -2.49 16.62 -9.03
CA ARG A 47 -2.94 15.38 -9.68
C ARG A 47 -2.34 15.23 -11.06
N GLY A 48 -2.39 14.02 -11.59
CA GLY A 48 -2.05 13.77 -12.99
C GLY A 48 -0.69 13.13 -13.18
N GLN A 49 0.00 12.75 -12.09
CA GLN A 49 1.33 12.18 -12.14
C GLN A 49 1.29 10.67 -11.92
N THR A 50 2.22 9.99 -12.58
CA THR A 50 2.53 8.59 -12.31
C THR A 50 3.54 8.51 -11.16
N LEU A 51 3.62 7.35 -10.50
CA LEU A 51 4.56 7.14 -9.40
C LEU A 51 6.02 7.25 -9.86
N HIS A 52 6.35 6.69 -11.02
CA HIS A 52 7.68 6.85 -11.60
C HIS A 52 7.95 8.31 -11.99
N GLY A 53 6.94 9.07 -12.44
CA GLY A 53 7.08 10.50 -12.70
C GLY A 53 7.43 11.32 -11.45
N LEU A 54 6.76 11.04 -10.33
CA LEU A 54 7.09 11.64 -9.02
C LEU A 54 8.53 11.30 -8.59
N PHE A 55 8.94 10.03 -8.75
CA PHE A 55 10.30 9.60 -8.47
C PHE A 55 11.34 10.29 -9.38
N GLU A 56 11.06 10.38 -10.68
CA GLU A 56 11.93 11.01 -11.67
C GLU A 56 12.13 12.50 -11.38
N ALA A 57 11.09 13.19 -10.93
CA ALA A 57 11.21 14.58 -10.49
C ALA A 57 12.19 14.72 -9.32
N ARG A 58 12.19 13.78 -8.35
CA ARG A 58 13.17 13.75 -7.27
C ARG A 58 14.57 13.41 -7.75
N ALA A 59 14.70 12.44 -8.66
CA ALA A 59 16.00 12.09 -9.24
C ALA A 59 16.61 13.24 -10.06
N ALA A 60 15.80 14.08 -10.69
CA ALA A 60 16.27 15.29 -11.37
C ALA A 60 16.64 16.41 -10.38
N GLN A 61 15.87 16.58 -9.31
CA GLN A 61 16.06 17.66 -8.34
C GLN A 61 17.27 17.42 -7.40
N ALA A 62 17.44 16.20 -6.92
CA ALA A 62 18.46 15.82 -5.94
C ALA A 62 19.10 14.47 -6.32
N PRO A 63 19.81 14.40 -7.46
CA PRO A 63 20.27 13.13 -8.03
C PRO A 63 21.19 12.33 -7.10
N ASP A 64 22.03 13.03 -6.34
CA ASP A 64 23.06 12.39 -5.50
C ASP A 64 22.57 12.12 -4.07
N ALA A 65 21.32 12.49 -3.75
CA ALA A 65 20.69 12.11 -2.49
C ALA A 65 20.50 10.58 -2.42
N VAL A 66 20.60 10.02 -1.22
CA VAL A 66 20.48 8.57 -1.01
C VAL A 66 19.00 8.17 -1.06
N ALA A 67 18.64 7.35 -2.03
CA ALA A 67 17.29 6.79 -2.15
C ALA A 67 17.12 5.51 -1.34
N LEU A 68 18.16 4.67 -1.32
CA LEU A 68 18.10 3.31 -0.79
C LEU A 68 19.34 2.95 0.01
N VAL A 69 19.15 2.31 1.17
CA VAL A 69 20.20 1.72 2.00
C VAL A 69 19.87 0.26 2.32
N GLN A 70 20.82 -0.65 2.07
CA GLN A 70 20.76 -2.04 2.55
C GLN A 70 22.16 -2.47 3.02
N GLY A 71 22.37 -2.58 4.33
CA GLY A 71 23.70 -2.81 4.90
C GLY A 71 24.71 -1.74 4.44
N PRO A 72 25.88 -2.11 3.88
CA PRO A 72 26.85 -1.14 3.37
C PRO A 72 26.45 -0.53 2.02
N LEU A 73 25.49 -1.13 1.30
CA LEU A 73 25.07 -0.66 -0.01
C LEU A 73 24.22 0.60 0.14
N ARG A 74 24.56 1.62 -0.65
CA ARG A 74 23.82 2.88 -0.78
C ARG A 74 23.61 3.16 -2.26
N LEU A 75 22.37 3.36 -2.68
CA LEU A 75 22.06 3.86 -4.02
C LEU A 75 21.48 5.26 -3.93
N SER A 76 22.05 6.15 -4.74
CA SER A 76 21.47 7.46 -4.97
C SER A 76 20.20 7.38 -5.82
N TYR A 77 19.40 8.45 -5.79
CA TYR A 77 18.26 8.59 -6.69
C TYR A 77 18.67 8.46 -8.17
N ARG A 78 19.80 9.05 -8.56
CA ARG A 78 20.36 8.95 -9.92
C ARG A 78 20.65 7.50 -10.30
N GLN A 79 21.40 6.79 -9.46
CA GLN A 79 21.80 5.40 -9.73
C GLN A 79 20.59 4.48 -9.85
N LEU A 80 19.63 4.60 -8.92
CA LEU A 80 18.40 3.81 -8.97
C LEU A 80 17.58 4.14 -10.24
N ASN A 81 17.49 5.42 -10.60
CA ASN A 81 16.78 5.86 -11.81
C ASN A 81 17.41 5.30 -13.09
N GLN A 82 18.74 5.41 -13.23
CA GLN A 82 19.46 4.94 -14.41
C GLN A 82 19.39 3.41 -14.58
N GLN A 83 19.53 2.68 -13.47
CA GLN A 83 19.41 1.22 -13.48
C GLN A 83 17.98 0.81 -13.86
N ALA A 84 16.96 1.47 -13.32
CA ALA A 84 15.58 1.22 -13.71
C ALA A 84 15.31 1.61 -15.18
N ASN A 85 15.93 2.67 -15.72
CA ASN A 85 15.80 3.06 -17.12
C ASN A 85 16.37 2.00 -18.08
N GLN A 86 17.49 1.36 -17.72
CA GLN A 86 18.08 0.25 -18.50
C GLN A 86 17.10 -0.91 -18.61
N LEU A 87 16.58 -1.35 -17.46
CA LEU A 87 15.64 -2.46 -17.41
C LEU A 87 14.30 -2.10 -18.08
N ALA A 88 13.81 -0.87 -17.93
CA ALA A 88 12.59 -0.42 -18.59
C ALA A 88 12.69 -0.49 -20.12
N ARG A 89 13.86 -0.17 -20.70
CA ARG A 89 14.06 -0.29 -22.16
C ARG A 89 14.07 -1.74 -22.62
N GLN A 90 14.68 -2.63 -21.86
CA GLN A 90 14.62 -4.07 -22.15
C GLN A 90 13.16 -4.57 -22.13
N LEU A 91 12.35 -4.12 -21.18
CA LEU A 91 10.92 -4.43 -21.13
C LEU A 91 10.17 -3.89 -22.35
N LEU A 92 10.47 -2.66 -22.78
CA LEU A 92 9.89 -2.07 -24.00
C LEU A 92 10.30 -2.84 -25.27
N GLU A 93 11.54 -3.31 -25.36
CA GLU A 93 12.03 -4.15 -26.47
C GLU A 93 11.31 -5.52 -26.53
N LEU A 94 10.86 -6.03 -25.38
CA LEU A 94 10.00 -7.23 -25.30
C LEU A 94 8.54 -6.95 -25.70
N GLY A 95 8.18 -5.70 -25.98
CA GLY A 95 6.84 -5.31 -26.41
C GLY A 95 5.87 -5.03 -25.27
N VAL A 96 6.36 -4.63 -24.09
CA VAL A 96 5.50 -4.16 -22.99
C VAL A 96 4.72 -2.91 -23.41
N HIS A 97 3.42 -2.90 -23.11
CA HIS A 97 2.51 -1.78 -23.25
C HIS A 97 1.85 -1.39 -21.91
N PRO A 98 1.22 -0.20 -21.82
CA PRO A 98 0.43 0.15 -20.65
C PRO A 98 -0.61 -0.91 -20.28
N ASP A 99 -0.80 -1.12 -18.97
CA ASP A 99 -1.64 -2.16 -18.37
C ASP A 99 -1.21 -3.62 -18.60
N ASP A 100 -0.10 -3.88 -19.30
CA ASP A 100 0.54 -5.19 -19.24
C ASP A 100 1.06 -5.47 -17.83
N ARG A 101 1.31 -6.75 -17.54
CA ARG A 101 1.81 -7.20 -16.23
C ARG A 101 3.22 -7.73 -16.37
N VAL A 102 4.09 -7.36 -15.45
CA VAL A 102 5.42 -7.95 -15.28
C VAL A 102 5.51 -8.47 -13.85
N ALA A 103 5.75 -9.77 -13.71
CA ALA A 103 5.85 -10.39 -12.40
C ALA A 103 7.25 -10.18 -11.80
N LEU A 104 7.31 -9.97 -10.50
CA LEU A 104 8.55 -9.79 -9.74
C LEU A 104 8.72 -10.97 -8.78
N CYS A 105 9.47 -11.99 -9.19
CA CYS A 105 9.88 -13.11 -8.35
C CYS A 105 11.26 -12.81 -7.75
N LEU A 106 11.34 -11.74 -6.96
CA LEU A 106 12.60 -11.20 -6.43
C LEU A 106 12.56 -11.18 -4.90
N GLN A 107 13.72 -11.37 -4.28
CA GLN A 107 13.84 -11.16 -2.83
C GLN A 107 13.91 -9.67 -2.50
N ARG A 108 13.69 -9.32 -1.23
CA ARG A 108 13.82 -7.94 -0.77
C ARG A 108 15.25 -7.44 -0.97
N GLY A 109 15.39 -6.37 -1.74
CA GLY A 109 16.67 -5.75 -2.02
C GLY A 109 16.62 -4.84 -3.24
N PRO A 110 17.76 -4.28 -3.67
CA PRO A 110 17.85 -3.38 -4.80
C PRO A 110 17.20 -3.89 -6.09
N HIS A 111 17.29 -5.19 -6.36
CA HIS A 111 16.71 -5.79 -7.56
C HIS A 111 15.18 -5.65 -7.59
N LEU A 112 14.52 -5.85 -6.46
CA LEU A 112 13.08 -5.63 -6.34
C LEU A 112 12.71 -4.17 -6.64
N LEU A 113 13.41 -3.21 -6.03
CA LEU A 113 13.11 -1.78 -6.19
C LEU A 113 13.38 -1.29 -7.62
N ARG A 114 14.48 -1.77 -8.23
CA ARG A 114 14.77 -1.54 -9.66
C ARG A 114 13.68 -2.13 -10.54
N GLY A 115 13.25 -3.36 -10.26
CA GLY A 115 12.18 -4.05 -10.99
C GLY A 115 10.86 -3.29 -10.91
N MET A 116 10.41 -2.94 -9.70
CA MET A 116 9.20 -2.14 -9.49
C MET A 116 9.25 -0.84 -10.30
N LEU A 117 10.33 -0.07 -10.18
CA LEU A 117 10.46 1.20 -10.88
C LEU A 117 10.57 1.03 -12.41
N ALA A 118 11.31 0.03 -12.88
CA ALA A 118 11.48 -0.23 -14.30
C ALA A 118 10.18 -0.65 -14.99
N VAL A 119 9.38 -1.48 -14.32
CA VAL A 119 8.06 -1.91 -14.81
C VAL A 119 7.14 -0.70 -14.97
N LEU A 120 7.07 0.17 -13.97
CA LEU A 120 6.27 1.40 -14.05
C LEU A 120 6.77 2.35 -15.15
N LYS A 121 8.10 2.47 -15.32
CA LYS A 121 8.71 3.27 -16.40
C LYS A 121 8.45 2.71 -17.80
N ALA A 122 8.24 1.40 -17.92
CA ALA A 122 7.79 0.75 -19.15
C ALA A 122 6.27 0.88 -19.37
N GLY A 123 5.54 1.44 -18.40
CA GLY A 123 4.09 1.65 -18.44
C GLY A 123 3.27 0.46 -17.92
N ALA A 124 3.90 -0.66 -17.60
CA ALA A 124 3.24 -1.85 -17.09
C ALA A 124 2.98 -1.79 -15.58
N ALA A 125 2.11 -2.67 -15.11
CA ALA A 125 1.87 -2.94 -13.71
C ALA A 125 2.79 -4.06 -13.21
N TYR A 126 3.38 -3.87 -12.03
CA TYR A 126 4.16 -4.94 -11.42
C TYR A 126 3.27 -5.89 -10.61
N VAL A 127 3.61 -7.19 -10.64
CA VAL A 127 2.95 -8.23 -9.85
C VAL A 127 3.97 -8.83 -8.88
N PRO A 128 4.03 -8.40 -7.61
CA PRO A 128 5.01 -8.92 -6.68
C PRO A 128 4.63 -10.34 -6.27
N ILE A 129 5.55 -11.29 -6.45
CA ILE A 129 5.38 -12.68 -6.06
C ILE A 129 6.46 -13.03 -5.05
N ASP A 130 6.04 -13.34 -3.83
CA ASP A 130 6.95 -13.73 -2.77
C ASP A 130 7.60 -15.09 -3.11
N PRO A 131 8.94 -15.15 -3.28
CA PRO A 131 9.64 -16.35 -3.68
C PRO A 131 9.65 -17.45 -2.60
N SER A 132 9.24 -17.14 -1.37
CA SER A 132 9.08 -18.10 -0.27
C SER A 132 7.78 -18.89 -0.34
N LEU A 133 6.84 -18.48 -1.20
CA LEU A 133 5.58 -19.20 -1.39
C LEU A 133 5.82 -20.59 -1.99
N PRO A 134 4.94 -21.58 -1.68
CA PRO A 134 5.01 -22.88 -2.33
C PRO A 134 4.99 -22.77 -3.86
N ALA A 135 5.73 -23.64 -4.56
CA ALA A 135 5.86 -23.58 -6.02
C ALA A 135 4.50 -23.61 -6.76
N GLU A 136 3.55 -24.42 -6.30
CA GLU A 136 2.19 -24.47 -6.84
C GLU A 136 1.47 -23.12 -6.74
N ARG A 137 1.71 -22.40 -5.64
CA ARG A 137 1.15 -21.08 -5.42
C ARG A 137 1.77 -20.06 -6.37
N ILE A 138 3.08 -20.07 -6.53
CA ILE A 138 3.79 -19.21 -7.50
C ILE A 138 3.28 -19.48 -8.92
N ALA A 139 3.18 -20.75 -9.32
CA ALA A 139 2.67 -21.14 -10.62
C ALA A 139 1.24 -20.65 -10.85
N TYR A 140 0.36 -20.78 -9.86
CA TYR A 140 -1.00 -20.24 -9.94
C TYR A 140 -1.01 -18.71 -10.14
N LEU A 141 -0.22 -17.97 -9.36
CA LEU A 141 -0.15 -16.50 -9.47
C LEU A 141 0.37 -16.06 -10.84
N LEU A 142 1.38 -16.74 -11.38
CA LEU A 142 1.90 -16.47 -12.72
C LEU A 142 0.89 -16.82 -13.82
N GLN A 143 0.13 -17.90 -13.65
CA GLN A 143 -0.92 -18.28 -14.61
C GLN A 143 -2.09 -17.29 -14.61
N ASP A 144 -2.61 -16.91 -13.44
CA ASP A 144 -3.76 -16.00 -13.33
C ASP A 144 -3.39 -14.57 -13.73
N SER A 145 -2.17 -14.11 -13.38
CA SER A 145 -1.72 -12.76 -13.75
C SER A 145 -1.29 -12.64 -15.21
N ALA A 146 -1.01 -13.76 -15.89
CA ALA A 146 -0.56 -13.80 -17.28
C ALA A 146 0.45 -12.68 -17.62
N PRO A 147 1.60 -12.61 -16.93
CA PRO A 147 2.56 -11.55 -17.14
C PRO A 147 3.32 -11.76 -18.45
N LEU A 148 3.69 -10.67 -19.11
CA LEU A 148 4.49 -10.70 -20.34
C LEU A 148 5.92 -11.17 -20.07
N ALA A 149 6.45 -10.82 -18.90
CA ALA A 149 7.76 -11.25 -18.42
C ALA A 149 7.77 -11.45 -16.90
N VAL A 150 8.73 -12.25 -16.42
CA VAL A 150 9.04 -12.41 -15.00
C VAL A 150 10.46 -11.94 -14.74
N LEU A 151 10.62 -11.03 -13.78
CA LEU A 151 11.93 -10.64 -13.28
C LEU A 151 12.34 -11.60 -12.17
N VAL A 152 13.54 -12.15 -12.30
CA VAL A 152 14.14 -13.12 -11.37
C VAL A 152 15.56 -12.70 -11.01
N GLN A 153 16.13 -13.38 -10.02
CA GLN A 153 17.55 -13.34 -9.69
C GLN A 153 18.06 -14.78 -9.58
N SER A 154 19.37 -14.99 -9.44
CA SER A 154 19.98 -16.33 -9.43
C SER A 154 19.28 -17.30 -8.48
N ALA A 155 18.90 -16.82 -7.29
CA ALA A 155 18.23 -17.62 -6.26
C ALA A 155 16.77 -17.97 -6.59
N THR A 156 16.12 -17.24 -7.50
CA THR A 156 14.69 -17.39 -7.83
C THR A 156 14.43 -17.79 -9.28
N ARG A 157 15.49 -17.93 -10.10
CA ARG A 157 15.41 -18.18 -11.54
C ARG A 157 14.62 -19.42 -11.94
N GLU A 158 14.60 -20.45 -11.08
CA GLU A 158 13.89 -21.71 -11.34
C GLU A 158 12.42 -21.67 -10.89
N LEU A 159 11.99 -20.64 -10.13
CA LEU A 159 10.64 -20.56 -9.56
C LEU A 159 9.52 -20.43 -10.59
N PRO A 160 9.68 -19.72 -11.73
CA PRO A 160 8.68 -19.74 -12.80
C PRO A 160 8.43 -21.14 -13.39
N GLY A 161 9.36 -22.09 -13.16
CA GLY A 161 9.23 -23.48 -13.58
C GLY A 161 9.11 -23.63 -15.09
N SER A 162 8.22 -24.51 -15.54
CA SER A 162 7.99 -24.80 -16.96
C SER A 162 6.99 -23.86 -17.65
N LEU A 163 6.62 -22.74 -17.03
CA LEU A 163 5.72 -21.77 -17.64
C LEU A 163 6.41 -21.11 -18.83
N ALA A 164 5.69 -20.99 -19.96
CA ALA A 164 6.19 -20.37 -21.18
C ALA A 164 6.16 -18.82 -21.06
N VAL A 165 6.85 -18.29 -20.05
CA VAL A 165 6.97 -16.84 -19.79
C VAL A 165 8.43 -16.42 -19.89
N VAL A 166 8.68 -15.27 -20.52
CA VAL A 166 10.04 -14.73 -20.66
C VAL A 166 10.58 -14.38 -19.29
N SER A 167 11.72 -14.97 -18.91
CA SER A 167 12.38 -14.68 -17.64
C SER A 167 13.59 -13.77 -17.87
N ILE A 168 13.71 -12.71 -17.08
CA ILE A 168 14.85 -11.77 -17.09
C ILE A 168 15.60 -11.91 -15.77
N ASP A 169 16.82 -12.43 -15.82
CA ASP A 169 17.70 -12.56 -14.65
C ASP A 169 18.46 -11.26 -14.40
N LEU A 170 18.19 -10.62 -13.26
CA LEU A 170 18.77 -9.35 -12.87
C LEU A 170 20.20 -9.46 -12.34
N ASP A 171 20.68 -10.64 -11.95
CA ASP A 171 22.08 -10.85 -11.56
C ASP A 171 23.01 -10.91 -12.79
N GLY A 172 22.47 -11.31 -13.94
CA GLY A 172 23.17 -11.32 -15.22
C GLY A 172 23.29 -9.96 -15.90
N VAL A 173 22.61 -8.93 -15.36
CA VAL A 173 22.60 -7.57 -15.93
C VAL A 173 23.86 -6.82 -15.50
N ALA A 174 24.69 -6.46 -16.49
CA ALA A 174 25.77 -5.50 -16.28
C ALA A 174 25.16 -4.09 -16.15
N TRP A 175 24.87 -3.67 -14.92
CA TRP A 175 24.35 -2.35 -14.61
C TRP A 175 25.37 -1.28 -14.99
N GLN A 176 25.07 -0.50 -16.03
CA GLN A 176 25.96 0.55 -16.50
C GLN A 176 25.66 1.85 -15.76
N GLU A 177 26.66 2.72 -15.59
CA GLU A 177 26.43 4.10 -15.12
C GLU A 177 26.13 5.06 -16.27
N ALA A 178 26.00 4.55 -17.50
CA ALA A 178 25.69 5.34 -18.68
C ALA A 178 24.35 6.09 -18.49
N GLU A 179 24.35 7.38 -18.80
CA GLU A 179 23.16 8.22 -18.72
C GLU A 179 22.15 7.83 -19.81
N LEU A 180 21.35 6.83 -19.49
CA LEU A 180 20.13 6.54 -20.23
C LEU A 180 19.02 7.42 -19.69
N GLY A 181 18.54 8.36 -20.51
CA GLY A 181 17.36 9.18 -20.17
C GLY A 181 16.11 8.34 -19.91
N ASN A 182 15.16 8.90 -19.17
CA ASN A 182 13.88 8.24 -18.85
C ASN A 182 13.13 7.87 -20.14
N PRO A 183 12.53 6.67 -20.23
CA PRO A 183 11.62 6.36 -21.32
C PRO A 183 10.46 7.37 -21.38
N LEU A 184 10.13 7.84 -22.58
CA LEU A 184 9.01 8.75 -22.80
C LEU A 184 7.83 7.97 -23.38
N LEU A 185 6.77 7.83 -22.59
CA LEU A 185 5.54 7.12 -22.96
C LEU A 185 4.37 8.10 -23.02
N PRO A 186 4.12 8.77 -24.16
CA PRO A 186 3.13 9.86 -24.25
C PRO A 186 1.68 9.43 -24.00
N HIS A 187 1.40 8.12 -24.05
CA HIS A 187 0.07 7.56 -23.81
C HIS A 187 -0.14 7.08 -22.37
N LEU A 188 0.91 7.09 -21.54
CA LEU A 188 0.82 6.65 -20.15
C LEU A 188 0.16 7.75 -19.32
N THR A 189 -0.85 7.37 -18.54
CA THR A 189 -1.66 8.25 -17.71
C THR A 189 -1.83 7.65 -16.31
N PRO A 190 -2.23 8.45 -15.30
CA PRO A 190 -2.47 7.94 -13.95
C PRO A 190 -3.64 6.95 -13.82
N ALA A 191 -4.48 6.80 -14.86
CA ALA A 191 -5.54 5.81 -14.89
C ALA A 191 -5.04 4.39 -15.24
N HIS A 192 -3.79 4.26 -15.67
CA HIS A 192 -3.19 2.94 -15.91
C HIS A 192 -2.78 2.28 -14.59
N LEU A 193 -2.70 0.96 -14.63
CA LEU A 193 -2.34 0.10 -13.51
C LEU A 193 -0.90 0.35 -13.06
N ALA A 194 -0.72 0.55 -11.75
CA ALA A 194 0.58 0.57 -11.11
C ALA A 194 0.99 -0.82 -10.63
N TYR A 195 0.07 -1.57 -10.01
CA TYR A 195 0.33 -2.94 -9.58
C TYR A 195 -0.90 -3.83 -9.60
N VAL A 196 -0.63 -5.14 -9.57
CA VAL A 196 -1.63 -6.15 -9.22
C VAL A 196 -1.14 -6.95 -8.02
N ILE A 197 -1.90 -6.93 -6.93
CA ILE A 197 -1.56 -7.65 -5.68
C ILE A 197 -2.64 -8.67 -5.38
N TYR A 198 -2.22 -9.88 -5.03
CA TYR A 198 -3.13 -10.99 -4.80
C TYR A 198 -3.54 -11.14 -3.34
N THR A 199 -4.85 -11.12 -3.09
CA THR A 199 -5.42 -11.36 -1.76
C THR A 199 -5.99 -12.78 -1.64
N SER A 200 -6.21 -13.25 -0.42
CA SER A 200 -6.97 -14.48 -0.17
C SER A 200 -8.43 -14.26 -0.57
N GLY A 201 -8.85 -14.77 -1.73
CA GLY A 201 -10.24 -14.63 -2.16
C GLY A 201 -11.19 -15.45 -1.28
N SER A 202 -12.39 -14.92 -1.06
CA SER A 202 -13.47 -15.58 -0.31
C SER A 202 -13.90 -16.94 -0.88
N THR A 203 -13.58 -17.20 -2.15
CA THR A 203 -13.83 -18.46 -2.86
C THR A 203 -12.70 -19.50 -2.69
N GLY A 204 -11.69 -19.20 -1.87
CA GLY A 204 -10.49 -20.03 -1.68
C GLY A 204 -9.41 -19.82 -2.74
N LEU A 205 -9.77 -19.33 -3.93
CA LEU A 205 -8.84 -18.91 -4.97
C LEU A 205 -8.45 -17.44 -4.79
N PRO A 206 -7.16 -17.10 -4.91
CA PRO A 206 -6.69 -15.72 -4.84
C PRO A 206 -7.27 -14.84 -5.92
N LYS A 207 -7.41 -13.55 -5.64
CA LYS A 207 -7.87 -12.56 -6.61
C LYS A 207 -6.84 -11.45 -6.73
N GLY A 208 -6.54 -11.03 -7.95
CA GLY A 208 -5.65 -9.91 -8.21
C GLY A 208 -6.41 -8.59 -8.05
N VAL A 209 -6.04 -7.78 -7.07
CA VAL A 209 -6.52 -6.41 -6.93
C VAL A 209 -5.68 -5.52 -7.84
N MET A 210 -6.33 -4.83 -8.76
CA MET A 210 -5.71 -4.00 -9.80
C MET A 210 -5.77 -2.53 -9.36
N VAL A 211 -4.62 -1.99 -9.00
CA VAL A 211 -4.51 -0.62 -8.45
C VAL A 211 -3.88 0.31 -9.48
N GLU A 212 -4.55 1.42 -9.73
CA GLU A 212 -4.10 2.46 -10.67
C GLU A 212 -3.10 3.42 -10.02
N HIS A 213 -2.33 4.12 -10.86
CA HIS A 213 -1.40 5.15 -10.43
C HIS A 213 -2.07 6.26 -9.61
N GLN A 214 -3.25 6.72 -10.01
CA GLN A 214 -3.97 7.82 -9.35
C GLN A 214 -4.35 7.51 -7.90
N SER A 215 -4.69 6.25 -7.59
CA SER A 215 -5.03 5.83 -6.23
C SER A 215 -3.80 5.86 -5.32
N LEU A 216 -2.65 5.46 -5.84
CA LEU A 216 -1.38 5.55 -5.10
C LEU A 216 -0.83 6.96 -5.04
N GLU A 217 -1.04 7.79 -6.07
CA GLU A 217 -0.71 9.22 -6.04
C GLU A 217 -1.42 9.90 -4.86
N ASN A 218 -2.72 9.64 -4.66
CA ASN A 218 -3.48 10.11 -3.50
C ASN A 218 -2.85 9.64 -2.18
N LEU A 219 -2.55 8.33 -2.06
CA LEU A 219 -1.94 7.75 -0.87
C LEU A 219 -0.58 8.39 -0.55
N VAL A 220 0.27 8.59 -1.56
CA VAL A 220 1.59 9.21 -1.44
C VAL A 220 1.46 10.63 -0.90
N HIS A 221 0.62 11.47 -1.52
CA HIS A 221 0.45 12.85 -1.06
C HIS A 221 -0.11 12.94 0.35
N TRP A 222 -1.12 12.11 0.68
CA TRP A 222 -1.66 12.04 2.03
C TRP A 222 -0.62 11.62 3.06
N HIS A 223 0.15 10.56 2.78
CA HIS A 223 1.15 10.03 3.69
C HIS A 223 2.23 11.08 3.97
N CYS A 224 2.79 11.70 2.92
CA CYS A 224 3.83 12.70 3.07
C CYS A 224 3.35 13.92 3.88
N ALA A 225 2.12 14.37 3.64
CA ALA A 225 1.53 15.49 4.40
C ALA A 225 1.23 15.12 5.86
N SER A 226 0.79 13.90 6.13
CA SER A 226 0.35 13.47 7.47
C SER A 226 1.51 13.13 8.40
N PHE A 227 2.63 12.68 7.83
CA PHE A 227 3.77 12.15 8.60
C PHE A 227 5.09 12.89 8.33
N ASP A 228 5.03 14.04 7.65
CA ASP A 228 6.19 14.89 7.36
C ASP A 228 7.35 14.12 6.70
N LEU A 229 7.01 13.27 5.73
CA LEU A 229 7.99 12.45 5.00
C LEU A 229 8.47 13.21 3.76
N GLY A 230 9.79 13.36 3.64
CA GLY A 230 10.43 14.15 2.59
C GLY A 230 11.95 14.07 2.58
N PRO A 231 12.63 14.96 1.85
CA PRO A 231 14.09 14.96 1.75
C PRO A 231 14.76 15.05 3.12
N GLY A 232 15.74 14.18 3.37
CA GLY A 232 16.46 14.10 4.65
C GLY A 232 15.75 13.28 5.73
N ARG A 233 14.53 12.77 5.46
CA ARG A 233 13.83 11.82 6.33
C ARG A 233 14.11 10.38 5.92
N HIS A 234 13.90 9.47 6.86
CA HIS A 234 14.24 8.06 6.76
C HIS A 234 13.05 7.18 7.11
N SER A 235 12.79 6.21 6.24
CA SER A 235 11.75 5.20 6.43
C SER A 235 12.29 3.80 6.14
N SER A 236 11.52 2.77 6.45
CA SER A 236 11.91 1.38 6.20
C SER A 236 10.85 0.63 5.40
N SER A 237 11.26 -0.43 4.69
CA SER A 237 10.32 -1.38 4.11
C SER A 237 10.54 -2.79 4.66
N VAL A 238 9.58 -3.24 5.47
CA VAL A 238 9.59 -4.52 6.20
C VAL A 238 8.35 -5.37 5.94
N ALA A 239 7.26 -4.78 5.44
CA ALA A 239 6.04 -5.50 5.10
C ALA A 239 6.30 -6.59 4.06
N GLY A 240 5.64 -7.75 4.18
CA GLY A 240 5.86 -8.89 3.28
C GLY A 240 5.67 -8.56 1.80
N LEU A 241 6.43 -9.22 0.93
CA LEU A 241 6.55 -8.87 -0.50
C LEU A 241 5.24 -8.96 -1.28
N GLY A 242 4.37 -9.91 -0.91
CA GLY A 242 3.05 -10.07 -1.53
C GLY A 242 1.95 -9.18 -0.96
N PHE A 243 2.27 -8.28 -0.02
CA PHE A 243 1.31 -7.38 0.61
C PHE A 243 1.45 -5.96 0.04
N ASP A 244 0.32 -5.28 -0.10
CA ASP A 244 0.21 -3.89 -0.56
C ASP A 244 0.83 -2.87 0.40
N ALA A 245 0.96 -3.22 1.69
CA ALA A 245 1.74 -2.46 2.66
C ALA A 245 3.19 -2.21 2.20
N MET A 246 3.81 -3.11 1.42
CA MET A 246 5.13 -2.85 0.85
C MET A 246 5.10 -1.65 -0.12
N ALA A 247 4.05 -1.52 -0.93
CA ALA A 247 3.89 -0.37 -1.83
C ALA A 247 3.74 0.93 -1.02
N TRP A 248 3.08 0.89 0.14
CA TRP A 248 2.93 2.03 1.04
C TRP A 248 4.21 2.41 1.79
N GLU A 249 5.12 1.47 2.04
CA GLU A 249 6.45 1.77 2.57
C GLU A 249 7.36 2.40 1.50
N VAL A 250 7.31 1.86 0.28
CA VAL A 250 8.22 2.21 -0.81
C VAL A 250 7.86 3.55 -1.46
N TRP A 251 6.62 3.71 -1.93
CA TRP A 251 6.29 4.82 -2.82
C TRP A 251 6.25 6.18 -2.15
N PRO A 252 5.63 6.38 -0.97
CA PRO A 252 5.73 7.66 -0.27
C PRO A 252 7.18 8.06 0.03
N THR A 253 8.01 7.11 0.45
CA THR A 253 9.44 7.35 0.71
C THR A 253 10.17 7.81 -0.54
N LEU A 254 10.07 7.04 -1.63
CA LEU A 254 10.81 7.33 -2.84
C LEU A 254 10.28 8.58 -3.58
N CYS A 255 8.96 8.77 -3.66
CA CYS A 255 8.35 9.92 -4.33
C CYS A 255 8.56 11.25 -3.57
N SER A 256 8.81 11.20 -2.26
CA SER A 256 9.03 12.39 -1.45
C SER A 256 10.49 12.88 -1.42
N GLY A 257 11.44 12.02 -1.78
CA GLY A 257 12.88 12.33 -1.68
C GLY A 257 13.55 11.76 -0.42
N ALA A 258 12.81 10.98 0.38
CA ALA A 258 13.30 10.35 1.61
C ALA A 258 14.18 9.13 1.32
N THR A 259 14.94 8.68 2.33
CA THR A 259 15.78 7.48 2.24
C THR A 259 15.02 6.25 2.72
N LEU A 260 14.97 5.20 1.88
CA LEU A 260 14.39 3.91 2.22
C LEU A 260 15.46 2.95 2.76
N HIS A 261 15.22 2.39 3.94
CA HIS A 261 16.07 1.38 4.55
C HIS A 261 15.46 -0.02 4.36
N LEU A 262 16.27 -0.98 3.92
CA LEU A 262 15.87 -2.39 3.80
C LEU A 262 16.63 -3.26 4.78
N PRO A 263 15.97 -4.26 5.40
CA PRO A 263 16.65 -5.27 6.19
C PRO A 263 17.61 -6.08 5.30
N PRO A 264 18.65 -6.70 5.90
CA PRO A 264 19.47 -7.68 5.21
C PRO A 264 18.60 -8.77 4.57
N ALA A 265 19.04 -9.32 3.44
CA ALA A 265 18.24 -10.30 2.70
C ALA A 265 17.96 -11.57 3.53
N GLU A 266 18.82 -11.88 4.51
CA GLU A 266 18.67 -13.03 5.40
C GLU A 266 17.67 -12.79 6.54
N VAL A 267 17.41 -11.52 6.88
CA VAL A 267 16.45 -11.13 7.91
C VAL A 267 15.06 -11.10 7.29
N GLY A 268 14.46 -12.29 7.22
CA GLY A 268 13.09 -12.48 6.77
C GLY A 268 12.06 -12.09 7.83
N SER A 269 10.79 -11.97 7.41
CA SER A 269 9.65 -11.73 8.31
C SER A 269 9.42 -12.81 9.37
N GLN A 270 10.10 -13.96 9.26
CA GLN A 270 9.99 -15.08 10.19
C GLN A 270 10.88 -14.92 11.43
N ASP A 271 11.93 -14.10 11.36
CA ASP A 271 12.79 -13.77 12.50
C ASP A 271 12.47 -12.35 12.99
N ILE A 272 11.41 -12.26 13.79
CA ILE A 272 10.90 -11.00 14.33
C ILE A 272 11.95 -10.31 15.23
N GLU A 273 12.74 -11.07 15.99
CA GLU A 273 13.76 -10.52 16.88
C GLU A 273 14.91 -9.90 16.08
N ALA A 274 15.43 -10.60 15.07
CA ALA A 274 16.46 -10.06 14.19
C ALA A 274 15.95 -8.84 13.41
N LEU A 275 14.69 -8.88 12.93
CA LEU A 275 14.06 -7.74 12.25
C LEU A 275 13.98 -6.51 13.16
N LEU A 276 13.48 -6.68 14.39
CA LEU A 276 13.36 -5.56 15.34
C LEU A 276 14.73 -5.05 15.82
N HIS A 277 15.73 -5.93 15.95
CA HIS A 277 17.09 -5.53 16.24
C HIS A 277 17.65 -4.65 15.12
N TRP A 278 17.51 -5.07 13.87
CA TRP A 278 17.91 -4.29 12.71
C TRP A 278 17.15 -2.96 12.63
N TRP A 279 15.83 -3.01 12.80
CA TRP A 279 14.92 -1.86 12.70
C TRP A 279 15.35 -0.76 13.68
N ARG A 280 15.58 -1.10 14.95
CA ARG A 280 16.06 -0.17 16.00
C ARG A 280 17.45 0.39 15.74
N ALA A 281 18.27 -0.30 14.95
CA ALA A 281 19.60 0.16 14.58
C ALA A 281 19.59 1.14 13.38
N GLN A 282 18.44 1.32 12.72
CA GLN A 282 18.29 2.26 11.61
C GLN A 282 17.86 3.65 12.12
N PRO A 283 18.28 4.74 11.46
CA PRO A 283 17.90 6.10 11.83
C PRO A 283 16.53 6.45 11.25
N LEU A 284 15.46 5.74 11.64
CA LEU A 284 14.11 5.92 11.08
C LEU A 284 13.36 7.05 11.77
N ASP A 285 12.67 7.89 11.00
CA ASP A 285 11.75 8.93 11.51
C ASP A 285 10.29 8.45 11.48
N VAL A 286 9.93 7.80 10.38
CA VAL A 286 8.60 7.21 10.13
C VAL A 286 8.79 5.78 9.67
N SER A 287 8.04 4.83 10.23
CA SER A 287 8.13 3.44 9.81
C SER A 287 6.80 2.74 9.95
N PHE A 288 6.56 1.73 9.11
CA PHE A 288 5.48 0.78 9.30
C PHE A 288 5.98 -0.50 9.98
N LEU A 289 5.15 -1.09 10.85
CA LEU A 289 5.26 -2.48 11.27
C LEU A 289 3.88 -3.12 11.18
N PRO A 290 3.75 -4.36 10.65
CA PRO A 290 2.52 -5.12 10.78
C PRO A 290 2.08 -5.18 12.25
N THR A 291 0.78 -5.02 12.53
CA THR A 291 0.27 -4.93 13.91
C THR A 291 0.80 -6.03 14.85
N PRO A 292 0.88 -7.32 14.45
CA PRO A 292 1.43 -8.37 15.32
C PRO A 292 2.91 -8.17 15.67
N VAL A 293 3.71 -7.62 14.76
CA VAL A 293 5.13 -7.31 14.99
C VAL A 293 5.26 -6.12 15.95
N ALA A 294 4.43 -5.10 15.78
CA ALA A 294 4.39 -3.96 16.69
C ALA A 294 3.94 -4.37 18.11
N GLU A 295 2.90 -5.20 18.24
CA GLU A 295 2.46 -5.73 19.53
C GLU A 295 3.56 -6.54 20.22
N TYR A 296 4.29 -7.36 19.46
CA TYR A 296 5.45 -8.06 20.00
C TYR A 296 6.51 -7.06 20.51
N ALA A 297 6.86 -6.02 19.73
CA ALA A 297 7.79 -4.98 20.16
C ALA A 297 7.34 -4.26 21.44
N PHE A 298 6.05 -3.90 21.54
CA PHE A 298 5.47 -3.29 22.73
C PHE A 298 5.51 -4.22 23.94
N SER A 299 5.25 -5.52 23.76
CA SER A 299 5.31 -6.51 24.84
C SER A 299 6.71 -6.65 25.45
N GLN A 300 7.74 -6.38 24.64
CA GLN A 300 9.14 -6.39 25.04
C GLN A 300 9.61 -5.01 25.57
N GLY A 301 8.73 -4.01 25.62
CA GLY A 301 9.08 -2.64 26.04
C GLY A 301 10.08 -1.97 25.10
N LEU A 302 10.09 -2.34 23.82
CA LEU A 302 11.05 -1.81 22.85
C LEU A 302 10.64 -0.42 22.37
N GLY A 303 11.45 0.58 22.72
CA GLY A 303 11.45 1.89 22.06
C GLY A 303 12.36 1.92 20.83
N HIS A 304 12.30 3.03 20.09
CA HIS A 304 13.17 3.28 18.93
C HIS A 304 13.92 4.61 19.12
N PRO A 305 15.25 4.67 18.94
CA PRO A 305 16.05 5.86 19.31
C PRO A 305 15.70 7.15 18.56
N THR A 306 15.28 7.04 17.29
CA THR A 306 15.06 8.19 16.40
C THR A 306 13.63 8.31 15.87
N LEU A 307 12.75 7.36 16.20
CA LEU A 307 11.43 7.29 15.53
C LEU A 307 10.51 8.35 16.11
N ASP A 308 9.88 9.12 15.23
CA ASP A 308 8.81 10.04 15.60
C ASP A 308 7.44 9.35 15.55
N THR A 309 7.24 8.54 14.50
CA THR A 309 5.94 7.90 14.20
C THR A 309 6.09 6.45 13.78
N LEU A 310 5.40 5.57 14.50
CA LEU A 310 5.16 4.19 14.10
C LEU A 310 3.75 4.04 13.52
N LEU A 311 3.69 3.63 12.27
CA LEU A 311 2.48 3.23 11.58
C LEU A 311 2.25 1.73 11.82
N ILE A 312 1.04 1.36 12.20
CA ILE A 312 0.64 -0.05 12.33
C ILE A 312 -0.63 -0.32 11.51
N GLY A 313 -0.85 -1.58 11.16
CA GLY A 313 -2.00 -2.00 10.37
C GLY A 313 -1.89 -3.46 9.90
N GLY A 314 -2.89 -3.91 9.15
CA GLY A 314 -2.97 -5.27 8.60
C GLY A 314 -3.56 -6.31 9.54
N ASP A 315 -3.69 -6.01 10.84
CA ASP A 315 -4.43 -6.84 11.81
C ASP A 315 -5.02 -5.94 12.92
N ARG A 316 -5.96 -6.48 13.69
CA ARG A 316 -6.58 -5.82 14.84
C ARG A 316 -5.56 -5.63 15.96
N LEU A 317 -5.29 -4.37 16.31
CA LEU A 317 -4.60 -4.03 17.55
C LEU A 317 -5.47 -4.46 18.75
N ARG A 318 -4.91 -5.30 19.62
CA ARG A 318 -5.64 -5.87 20.78
C ARG A 318 -5.37 -5.09 22.04
N GLN A 319 -4.13 -4.61 22.22
CA GLN A 319 -3.74 -3.86 23.39
C GLN A 319 -2.66 -2.81 23.06
N PHE A 320 -2.74 -1.67 23.75
CA PHE A 320 -1.70 -0.66 23.74
C PHE A 320 -1.67 -0.01 25.12
N ALA A 321 -0.88 -0.62 26.02
CA ALA A 321 -0.93 -0.33 27.45
C ALA A 321 0.09 0.71 27.91
N ALA A 322 1.19 0.88 27.16
CA ALA A 322 2.29 1.76 27.53
C ALA A 322 2.74 2.59 26.33
N ASP A 323 3.13 3.83 26.60
CA ASP A 323 3.70 4.74 25.60
C ASP A 323 5.14 4.30 25.26
N PRO A 324 5.45 3.98 23.99
CA PRO A 324 6.78 3.56 23.56
C PRO A 324 7.76 4.73 23.35
N GLY A 325 7.33 5.98 23.58
CA GLY A 325 8.14 7.19 23.40
C GLY A 325 8.05 7.81 22.00
N PHE A 326 7.13 7.35 21.16
CA PHE A 326 6.86 7.86 19.81
C PHE A 326 5.37 7.73 19.49
N ALA A 327 4.89 8.48 18.49
CA ALA A 327 3.48 8.42 18.10
C ALA A 327 3.14 7.07 17.47
N VAL A 328 2.05 6.43 17.91
CA VAL A 328 1.53 5.20 17.29
C VAL A 328 0.25 5.52 16.54
N ILE A 329 0.25 5.25 15.24
CA ILE A 329 -0.87 5.52 14.34
C ILE A 329 -1.43 4.19 13.86
N ASN A 330 -2.66 3.90 14.24
CA ASN A 330 -3.36 2.73 13.75
C ASN A 330 -4.03 3.04 12.41
N ASN A 331 -3.80 2.16 11.44
CA ASN A 331 -4.27 2.32 10.07
C ASN A 331 -5.09 1.10 9.69
N TYR A 332 -6.11 1.34 8.88
CA TYR A 332 -6.97 0.30 8.34
C TYR A 332 -7.23 0.57 6.87
N GLY A 333 -7.18 -0.49 6.07
CA GLY A 333 -7.62 -0.48 4.69
C GLY A 333 -7.52 -1.89 4.12
N PRO A 334 -8.53 -2.37 3.38
CA PRO A 334 -8.37 -3.54 2.54
C PRO A 334 -7.51 -3.20 1.31
N THR A 335 -6.97 -4.21 0.65
CA THR A 335 -6.18 -4.01 -0.58
C THR A 335 -7.00 -3.37 -1.70
N GLU A 336 -8.30 -3.68 -1.76
CA GLU A 336 -9.28 -3.08 -2.66
C GLU A 336 -9.50 -1.57 -2.41
N ALA A 337 -8.95 -0.99 -1.34
CA ALA A 337 -8.97 0.44 -1.04
C ALA A 337 -7.57 1.08 -1.07
N SER A 338 -6.61 0.48 -1.78
CA SER A 338 -5.24 0.98 -1.96
C SER A 338 -4.52 1.20 -0.63
N VAL A 339 -4.32 0.11 0.11
CA VAL A 339 -3.59 0.01 1.39
C VAL A 339 -4.29 0.64 2.59
N VAL A 340 -4.61 1.93 2.57
CA VAL A 340 -5.11 2.66 3.75
C VAL A 340 -6.36 3.45 3.40
N ALA A 341 -7.46 3.12 4.07
CA ALA A 341 -8.73 3.83 3.99
C ALA A 341 -8.95 4.76 5.18
N SER A 342 -8.42 4.41 6.35
CA SER A 342 -8.54 5.20 7.58
C SER A 342 -7.26 5.18 8.41
N SER A 343 -7.05 6.26 9.17
CA SER A 343 -5.87 6.45 10.01
C SER A 343 -6.23 7.21 11.28
N GLY A 344 -5.62 6.85 12.41
CA GLY A 344 -5.81 7.54 13.67
C GLY A 344 -4.73 7.24 14.70
N ARG A 345 -4.28 8.28 15.39
CA ARG A 345 -3.36 8.17 16.52
C ARG A 345 -4.01 7.45 17.69
N ILE A 346 -3.28 6.53 18.30
CA ILE A 346 -3.72 5.78 19.49
C ILE A 346 -2.93 6.28 20.69
N GLU A 347 -3.65 6.51 21.79
CA GLU A 347 -3.04 6.85 23.08
C GLU A 347 -3.02 5.62 24.00
N ALA A 348 -1.94 5.44 24.75
CA ALA A 348 -1.79 4.30 25.66
C ALA A 348 -2.92 4.27 26.69
N GLY A 349 -3.51 3.09 26.90
CA GLY A 349 -4.63 2.89 27.82
C GLY A 349 -5.99 3.43 27.36
N SER A 350 -6.07 4.01 26.15
CA SER A 350 -7.32 4.54 25.58
C SER A 350 -8.06 3.50 24.73
N ALA A 351 -9.31 3.81 24.36
CA ALA A 351 -10.08 2.98 23.45
C ALA A 351 -9.40 2.90 22.07
N LEU A 352 -9.21 1.68 21.57
CA LEU A 352 -8.58 1.42 20.28
C LEU A 352 -9.58 1.68 19.14
N HIS A 353 -9.12 2.31 18.07
CA HIS A 353 -9.95 2.63 16.91
C HIS A 353 -9.12 2.60 15.61
N ILE A 354 -9.81 2.58 14.46
CA ILE A 354 -9.17 2.67 13.14
C ILE A 354 -9.08 4.12 12.63
N GLY A 355 -9.53 5.08 13.42
CA GLY A 355 -9.38 6.50 13.15
C GLY A 355 -10.45 7.06 12.20
N ARG A 356 -10.02 7.99 11.35
CA ARG A 356 -10.88 8.72 10.40
C ARG A 356 -10.46 8.44 8.96
N PRO A 357 -11.33 8.69 7.96
CA PRO A 357 -10.96 8.49 6.56
C PRO A 357 -9.69 9.28 6.20
N VAL A 358 -8.80 8.67 5.40
CA VAL A 358 -7.66 9.38 4.81
C VAL A 358 -8.13 10.36 3.72
N ALA A 359 -7.20 11.16 3.18
CA ALA A 359 -7.53 12.12 2.12
C ALA A 359 -8.30 11.46 0.97
N ASN A 360 -9.40 12.10 0.57
CA ASN A 360 -10.28 11.67 -0.52
C ASN A 360 -10.88 10.27 -0.37
N ALA A 361 -10.88 9.70 0.85
CA ALA A 361 -11.57 8.47 1.20
C ALA A 361 -12.84 8.78 2.01
N ARG A 362 -13.87 7.95 1.87
CA ARG A 362 -15.09 8.03 2.65
C ARG A 362 -15.39 6.66 3.27
N LEU A 363 -15.88 6.67 4.50
CA LEU A 363 -16.26 5.48 5.26
C LEU A 363 -17.74 5.59 5.63
N TYR A 364 -18.46 4.50 5.43
CA TYR A 364 -19.87 4.39 5.82
C TYR A 364 -20.08 3.11 6.62
N LEU A 365 -20.82 3.20 7.72
CA LEU A 365 -21.35 2.03 8.40
C LEU A 365 -22.80 1.87 8.00
N LEU A 366 -23.12 0.78 7.29
CA LEU A 366 -24.44 0.53 6.73
C LEU A 366 -25.11 -0.71 7.35
N ASP A 367 -26.44 -0.71 7.38
CA ASP A 367 -27.25 -1.89 7.71
C ASP A 367 -27.44 -2.82 6.50
N GLU A 368 -28.16 -3.93 6.70
CA GLU A 368 -28.49 -4.91 5.65
C GLU A 368 -29.30 -4.33 4.48
N LEU A 369 -29.93 -3.17 4.68
CA LEU A 369 -30.67 -2.43 3.66
C LEU A 369 -29.84 -1.29 3.04
N GLN A 370 -28.52 -1.26 3.29
CA GLN A 370 -27.57 -0.26 2.80
C GLN A 370 -27.87 1.17 3.27
N ARG A 371 -28.46 1.31 4.46
CA ARG A 371 -28.73 2.61 5.09
C ARG A 371 -27.70 2.90 6.18
N PRO A 372 -27.29 4.16 6.40
CA PRO A 372 -26.38 4.49 7.48
C PRO A 372 -26.96 4.04 8.83
N VAL A 373 -26.11 3.48 9.70
CA VAL A 373 -26.51 3.11 11.06
C VAL A 373 -26.31 4.28 12.02
N PRO A 374 -27.15 4.42 13.08
CA PRO A 374 -26.95 5.46 14.10
C PRO A 374 -25.62 5.32 14.84
N GLN A 375 -25.16 6.41 15.47
CA GLN A 375 -23.95 6.39 16.27
C GLN A 375 -24.04 5.36 17.42
N GLY A 376 -22.99 4.53 17.53
CA GLY A 376 -22.90 3.47 18.54
C GLY A 376 -23.59 2.15 18.14
N VAL A 377 -24.20 2.09 16.95
CA VAL A 377 -24.76 0.85 16.39
C VAL A 377 -23.75 0.22 15.43
N SER A 378 -23.59 -1.10 15.50
CA SER A 378 -22.75 -1.84 14.57
C SER A 378 -23.38 -1.91 13.18
N GLY A 379 -22.56 -1.79 12.14
CA GLY A 379 -22.95 -1.98 10.75
C GLY A 379 -21.80 -2.56 9.92
N GLU A 380 -22.04 -2.85 8.66
CA GLU A 380 -21.02 -3.24 7.69
C GLU A 380 -20.27 -2.00 7.19
N LEU A 381 -18.94 -2.08 7.13
CA LEU A 381 -18.08 -0.97 6.71
C LEU A 381 -17.92 -0.95 5.20
N TYR A 382 -18.30 0.17 4.58
CA TYR A 382 -18.10 0.46 3.18
C TYR A 382 -17.06 1.56 3.01
N VAL A 383 -16.15 1.36 2.05
CA VAL A 383 -15.12 2.34 1.67
C VAL A 383 -15.44 2.88 0.28
N ALA A 384 -15.38 4.19 0.12
CA ALA A 384 -15.50 4.88 -1.16
C ALA A 384 -14.39 5.93 -1.34
N GLY A 385 -14.24 6.45 -2.55
CA GLY A 385 -13.31 7.54 -2.85
C GLY A 385 -12.12 7.12 -3.71
N ALA A 386 -11.07 7.95 -3.71
CA ALA A 386 -9.97 7.85 -4.68
C ALA A 386 -9.10 6.58 -4.53
N GLY A 387 -9.14 5.94 -3.37
CA GLY A 387 -8.37 4.71 -3.10
C GLY A 387 -9.03 3.42 -3.60
N VAL A 388 -10.30 3.44 -4.03
CA VAL A 388 -11.02 2.21 -4.43
C VAL A 388 -10.47 1.65 -5.74
N ALA A 389 -10.15 0.35 -5.74
CA ALA A 389 -9.50 -0.37 -6.82
C ALA A 389 -10.41 -1.43 -7.47
N GLY A 390 -10.04 -1.85 -8.69
CA GLY A 390 -10.68 -2.96 -9.38
C GLY A 390 -10.13 -4.32 -8.96
N VAL A 391 -10.81 -5.40 -9.35
CA VAL A 391 -10.34 -6.79 -9.15
C VAL A 391 -10.38 -7.57 -10.47
N THR A 392 -9.44 -8.50 -10.67
CA THR A 392 -9.38 -9.33 -11.89
C THR A 392 -10.67 -10.13 -12.09
N SER A 393 -11.12 -10.25 -13.35
CA SER A 393 -12.49 -10.66 -13.69
C SER A 393 -12.80 -12.16 -13.54
N THR A 394 -11.92 -12.98 -12.96
CA THR A 394 -12.23 -14.38 -12.65
C THR A 394 -13.26 -14.52 -11.53
N ALA A 395 -13.69 -13.41 -10.92
CA ALA A 395 -14.70 -13.35 -9.87
C ALA A 395 -15.99 -12.57 -10.23
N ARG A 396 -16.33 -12.38 -11.51
CA ARG A 396 -17.73 -12.06 -11.88
C ARG A 396 -18.48 -13.37 -12.08
N LYS A 397 -19.24 -13.79 -11.07
CA LYS A 397 -20.43 -14.62 -11.28
C LYS A 397 -21.63 -13.71 -11.48
#